data_AF-A0AAY4BWE9-F1
#
_entry.id   AF-A0AAY4BWE9-F1
#
_cell.length_a   1.000
_cell.length_b   1.000
_cell.length_c   1.000
_cell.angle_alpha   90.00
_cell.angle_beta   90.00
_cell.angle_gamma   90.00
#
_symmetry.space_group_name_H-M   'P 1'
#
loop_
_entity.id
_entity.type
_entity.pdbx_description
1 polymer ?
#
loop_
_entity_poly.entity_id
_entity_poly.type
_entity_poly.pdbx_seq_one_letter_code
_entity_poly.pdbx_strand_id
1 'polypeptide(L)'
;MFSFTLFILLAYLLTYLLYVVATQEIHLDKDIPAIHVPINHNASVKCCFSGGGEVNVSWAVYKVHNRTSSYTNLNNKALKNSSNGIVCHNHALNWVQLNDTGLYLCNLLRKGEELKTHGTYLHVYRPIEKFLPISESAKNNILTMEGVLLLLSVLIPGICQLAKAKTQNNLDRKRVKEEENLYEGLNLDECNSTYHQIQRSQRQGPYQDVGCLIDEDIQLEKP
;
A
#
# COMPACT_ATOMS: atom_id res chain seq x y z
N MET A 1 54.39 -5.57 56.62
CA MET A 1 53.82 -6.11 55.36
C MET A 1 52.54 -5.40 54.93
N PHE A 2 51.55 -5.21 55.81
CA PHE A 2 50.26 -4.54 55.49
C PHE A 2 50.38 -3.09 54.96
N SER A 3 51.35 -2.31 55.43
CA SER A 3 51.52 -0.92 54.95
C SER A 3 52.03 -0.82 53.51
N PHE A 4 52.77 -1.82 53.04
CA PHE A 4 53.38 -1.79 51.71
C PHE A 4 52.37 -2.20 50.63
N THR A 5 51.52 -3.18 50.92
CA THR A 5 50.43 -3.60 50.04
C THR A 5 49.36 -2.52 49.90
N LEU A 6 49.07 -1.79 50.98
CA LEU A 6 48.13 -0.66 50.96
C LEU A 6 48.62 0.49 50.05
N PHE A 7 49.92 0.80 50.10
CA PHE A 7 50.54 1.83 49.25
C PHE A 7 50.46 1.46 47.75
N ILE A 8 50.70 0.18 47.42
CA ILE A 8 50.60 -0.30 46.03
C ILE A 8 49.14 -0.22 45.53
N LEU A 9 48.17 -0.60 46.36
CA LEU A 9 46.75 -0.50 46.02
C LEU A 9 46.31 0.95 45.81
N LEU A 10 46.73 1.88 46.68
CA LEU A 10 46.44 3.30 46.53
C LEU A 10 47.08 3.90 45.28
N ALA A 11 48.32 3.55 44.97
CA ALA A 11 48.99 3.99 43.75
C ALA A 11 48.26 3.48 42.50
N TYR A 12 47.83 2.21 42.50
CA TYR A 12 47.08 1.62 41.39
C TYR A 12 45.68 2.26 41.22
N LEU A 13 45.00 2.56 42.33
CA LEU A 13 43.72 3.28 42.30
C LEU A 13 43.88 4.71 41.77
N LEU A 14 44.94 5.41 42.16
CA LEU A 14 45.24 6.76 41.66
C LEU A 14 45.59 6.76 40.18
N THR A 15 46.41 5.81 39.71
CA THR A 15 46.72 5.69 38.28
C THR A 15 45.48 5.32 37.47
N TYR A 16 44.61 4.46 37.99
CA TYR A 16 43.34 4.13 37.35
C TYR A 16 42.39 5.32 37.28
N LEU A 17 42.24 6.09 38.37
CA LEU A 17 41.43 7.31 38.38
C LEU A 17 41.97 8.38 37.42
N LEU A 18 43.28 8.58 37.40
CA LEU A 18 43.94 9.50 36.46
C LEU A 18 43.73 9.07 35.00
N TYR A 19 43.77 7.76 34.74
CA TYR A 19 43.51 7.21 33.42
C TYR A 19 42.06 7.46 32.96
N VAL A 20 41.08 7.20 33.84
CA VAL A 20 39.65 7.41 33.55
C VAL A 20 39.32 8.89 33.34
N VAL A 21 39.91 9.80 34.11
CA VAL A 21 39.71 11.26 33.92
C VAL A 21 40.34 11.74 32.61
N ALA A 22 41.41 11.09 32.13
CA ALA A 22 42.06 11.45 30.86
C ALA A 22 41.28 11.01 29.61
N THR A 23 40.41 10.00 29.73
CA THR A 23 39.57 9.48 28.63
C THR A 23 38.19 10.15 28.61
N GLN A 24 38.15 11.41 28.19
CA GLN A 24 36.86 12.05 27.89
C GLN A 24 36.46 11.70 26.46
N GLU A 25 35.50 10.81 26.27
CA GLU A 25 35.02 10.39 24.93
C GLU A 25 34.24 11.51 24.21
N ILE A 26 34.28 11.52 22.87
CA ILE A 26 33.44 12.40 22.06
C ILE A 26 32.11 11.68 21.84
N HIS A 27 31.01 12.31 22.26
CA HIS A 27 29.67 11.82 22.00
C HIS A 27 29.04 12.59 20.83
N LEU A 28 28.79 11.87 19.73
CA LEU A 28 28.14 12.42 18.54
C LEU A 28 26.64 12.57 18.78
N ASP A 29 26.09 13.71 18.39
CA ASP A 29 24.65 13.90 18.35
C ASP A 29 24.04 13.33 17.06
N LYS A 30 22.73 13.20 17.01
CA LYS A 30 22.04 12.66 15.83
C LYS A 30 22.08 13.66 14.68
N ASP A 31 22.68 13.25 13.57
CA ASP A 31 22.65 14.01 12.31
C ASP A 31 21.29 13.89 11.61
N ILE A 32 20.96 14.86 10.76
CA ILE A 32 19.79 14.77 9.87
C ILE A 32 20.16 13.79 8.74
N PRO A 33 19.40 12.70 8.52
CA PRO A 33 19.82 11.66 7.58
C PRO A 33 19.78 12.12 6.12
N ALA A 34 18.78 12.90 5.73
CA ALA A 34 18.62 13.39 4.37
C ALA A 34 17.96 14.77 4.32
N ILE A 35 18.39 15.60 3.37
CA ILE A 35 17.85 16.94 3.11
C ILE A 35 17.59 17.07 1.61
N HIS A 36 16.39 17.50 1.24
CA HIS A 36 16.01 17.74 -0.16
C HIS A 36 15.95 19.24 -0.43
N VAL A 37 16.69 19.71 -1.43
CA VAL A 37 16.78 21.14 -1.75
C VAL A 37 16.61 21.35 -3.25
N PRO A 38 15.78 22.30 -3.70
CA PRO A 38 15.69 22.64 -5.10
C PRO A 38 16.97 23.34 -5.59
N ILE A 39 17.28 23.24 -6.89
CA ILE A 39 18.40 23.97 -7.50
C ILE A 39 18.33 25.49 -7.20
N ASN A 40 19.50 26.15 -7.16
CA ASN A 40 19.67 27.58 -6.92
C ASN A 40 19.16 28.08 -5.55
N HIS A 41 18.89 27.18 -4.60
CA HIS A 41 18.58 27.55 -3.22
C HIS A 41 19.81 27.36 -2.33
N ASN A 42 19.73 27.88 -1.11
CA ASN A 42 20.76 27.67 -0.11
C ASN A 42 20.45 26.40 0.70
N ALA A 43 21.49 25.63 1.00
CA ALA A 43 21.41 24.45 1.84
C ALA A 43 22.43 24.57 2.99
N SER A 44 22.13 23.97 4.13
CA SER A 44 23.09 23.87 5.23
C SER A 44 23.03 22.49 5.83
N VAL A 45 24.17 21.80 5.87
CA VAL A 45 24.35 20.56 6.64
C VAL A 45 25.04 20.89 7.96
N LYS A 46 24.71 20.16 9.02
CA LYS A 46 25.26 20.38 10.37
C LYS A 46 25.71 19.07 10.98
N CYS A 47 26.81 19.10 11.73
CA CYS A 47 27.23 18.03 12.62
C CYS A 47 27.36 18.60 14.03
N CYS A 48 26.81 17.90 15.02
CA CYS A 48 26.86 18.32 16.42
C CYS A 48 27.50 17.23 17.27
N PHE A 49 28.34 17.63 18.21
CA PHE A 49 29.00 16.71 19.13
C PHE A 49 29.22 17.37 20.49
N SER A 50 29.41 16.53 21.51
CA SER A 50 29.70 16.93 22.88
C SER A 50 30.96 16.20 23.37
N GLY A 51 31.75 16.87 24.20
CA GLY A 51 33.04 16.36 24.68
C GLY A 51 34.09 17.46 24.80
N GLY A 52 35.02 17.31 25.75
CA GLY A 52 36.02 18.31 26.07
C GLY A 52 37.29 18.21 25.20
N GLY A 53 37.73 19.36 24.70
CA GLY A 53 39.01 19.53 24.00
C GLY A 53 38.90 20.33 22.70
N GLU A 54 40.06 20.71 22.17
CA GLU A 54 40.16 21.30 20.84
C GLU A 54 40.05 20.19 19.79
N VAL A 55 38.98 20.22 19.00
CA VAL A 55 38.70 19.28 17.91
C VAL A 55 38.74 20.05 16.60
N ASN A 56 39.57 19.61 15.67
CA ASN A 56 39.61 20.16 14.32
C ASN A 56 38.54 19.48 13.49
N VAL A 57 37.64 20.29 12.93
CA VAL A 57 36.51 19.81 12.12
C VAL A 57 36.78 20.09 10.66
N SER A 58 36.76 19.05 9.85
CA SER A 58 36.77 19.13 8.39
C SER A 58 35.52 18.49 7.81
N TRP A 59 35.20 18.88 6.57
CA TRP A 59 34.06 18.30 5.85
C TRP A 59 34.57 17.47 4.69
N ALA A 60 33.86 16.39 4.39
CA ALA A 60 34.05 15.61 3.19
C ALA A 60 32.71 15.30 2.55
N VAL A 61 32.74 15.10 1.23
CA VAL A 61 31.56 14.69 0.48
C VAL A 61 31.86 13.40 -0.27
N TYR A 62 30.94 12.45 -0.15
CA TYR A 62 30.92 11.24 -0.93
C TYR A 62 29.86 11.37 -2.01
N LYS A 63 30.30 11.39 -3.27
CA LYS A 63 29.43 11.50 -4.44
C LYS A 63 29.47 10.22 -5.24
N VAL A 64 28.33 9.85 -5.82
CA VAL A 64 28.22 8.72 -6.74
C VAL A 64 27.75 9.26 -8.08
N HIS A 65 28.58 9.09 -9.10
CA HIS A 65 28.28 9.52 -10.47
C HIS A 65 28.69 8.41 -11.44
N ASN A 66 27.80 7.98 -12.33
CA ASN A 66 28.10 6.96 -13.35
C ASN A 66 28.83 5.70 -12.80
N ARG A 67 28.38 5.18 -11.65
CA ARG A 67 28.96 4.02 -10.94
C ARG A 67 30.37 4.22 -10.36
N THR A 68 30.99 5.39 -10.55
CA THR A 68 32.19 5.76 -9.81
C THR A 68 31.79 6.53 -8.55
N SER A 69 32.50 6.25 -7.46
CA SER A 69 32.35 7.03 -6.23
C SER A 69 33.58 7.90 -6.04
N SER A 70 33.36 9.14 -5.61
CA SER A 70 34.42 10.07 -5.27
C SER A 70 34.25 10.54 -3.83
N TYR A 71 35.37 10.57 -3.10
CA TYR A 71 35.47 11.15 -1.77
C TYR A 71 36.32 12.41 -1.88
N THR A 72 35.76 13.56 -1.52
CA THR A 72 36.44 14.84 -1.66
C THR A 72 36.38 15.62 -0.35
N ASN A 73 37.55 16.02 0.15
CA ASN A 73 37.63 16.92 1.30
C ASN A 73 37.25 18.34 0.86
N LEU A 74 36.39 18.97 1.64
CA LEU A 74 35.95 20.35 1.42
C LEU A 74 36.85 21.27 2.25
N ASN A 75 37.56 22.19 1.58
CA ASN A 75 38.49 23.13 2.21
C ASN A 75 37.79 24.25 3.01
N ASN A 76 36.46 24.27 3.02
CA ASN A 76 35.71 25.35 3.63
C ASN A 76 35.65 25.16 5.14
N LYS A 77 36.03 26.22 5.87
CA LYS A 77 35.91 26.26 7.32
C LYS A 77 34.45 26.15 7.71
N ALA A 78 34.15 25.20 8.59
CA ALA A 78 32.82 25.02 9.14
C ALA A 78 32.48 26.17 10.09
N LEU A 79 31.26 26.71 9.99
CA LEU A 79 30.78 27.71 10.93
C LEU A 79 30.49 27.03 12.28
N LYS A 80 31.19 27.46 13.33
CA LYS A 80 31.06 26.91 14.68
C LYS A 80 30.00 27.66 15.47
N ASN A 81 28.97 26.95 15.90
CA ASN A 81 27.95 27.41 16.84
C ASN A 81 28.05 26.56 18.11
N SER A 82 28.15 27.19 19.28
CA SER A 82 28.20 26.48 20.56
C SER A 82 27.04 26.90 21.45
N SER A 83 26.29 25.92 21.95
CA SER A 83 25.21 26.12 22.90
C SER A 83 25.20 24.99 23.92
N ASN A 84 25.09 25.32 25.21
CA ASN A 84 24.91 24.36 26.31
C ASN A 84 25.93 23.20 26.34
N GLY A 85 27.19 23.43 25.97
CA GLY A 85 28.24 22.40 25.94
C GLY A 85 28.23 21.48 24.71
N ILE A 86 27.26 21.66 23.81
CA ILE A 86 27.22 21.03 22.49
C ILE A 86 27.87 21.99 21.49
N VAL A 87 28.76 21.46 20.67
CA VAL A 87 29.42 22.20 19.59
C VAL A 87 28.87 21.69 18.27
N CYS A 88 28.24 22.58 17.51
CA CYS A 88 27.71 22.32 16.19
C CYS A 88 28.53 23.03 15.14
N HIS A 89 28.92 22.31 14.11
CA HIS A 89 29.61 22.82 12.94
C HIS A 89 28.67 22.76 11.74
N ASN A 90 28.52 23.88 11.05
CA ASN A 90 27.64 23.99 9.88
C ASN A 90 28.47 24.18 8.60
N HIS A 91 28.08 23.50 7.53
CA HIS A 91 28.57 23.75 6.19
C HIS A 91 27.43 24.28 5.33
N ALA A 92 27.52 25.56 4.97
CA ALA A 92 26.55 26.24 4.12
C ALA A 92 26.96 26.14 2.66
N LEU A 93 26.03 25.70 1.82
CA LEU A 93 26.14 25.71 0.37
C LEU A 93 25.19 26.77 -0.17
N ASN A 94 25.73 27.70 -0.95
CA ASN A 94 24.97 28.75 -1.59
C ASN A 94 24.72 28.36 -3.04
N TRP A 95 23.48 28.55 -3.53
CA TRP A 95 23.12 28.29 -4.93
C TRP A 95 23.40 26.85 -5.39
N VAL A 96 22.86 25.88 -4.66
CA VAL A 96 23.15 24.46 -4.90
C VAL A 96 22.82 24.01 -6.32
N GLN A 97 23.71 23.20 -6.89
CA GLN A 97 23.58 22.58 -8.20
C GLN A 97 23.30 21.09 -8.08
N LEU A 98 22.83 20.45 -9.15
CA LEU A 98 22.59 19.00 -9.16
C LEU A 98 23.84 18.19 -8.79
N ASN A 99 25.02 18.69 -9.17
CA ASN A 99 26.32 18.07 -8.86
C ASN A 99 26.71 18.17 -7.37
N ASP A 100 26.00 18.98 -6.57
CA ASP A 100 26.21 19.05 -5.12
C ASP A 100 25.47 17.92 -4.38
N THR A 101 24.71 17.09 -5.09
CA THR A 101 24.09 15.89 -4.53
C THR A 101 25.16 14.91 -4.03
N GLY A 102 25.02 14.45 -2.79
CA GLY A 102 25.99 13.53 -2.17
C GLY A 102 25.77 13.36 -0.67
N LEU A 103 26.53 12.43 -0.09
CA LEU A 103 26.58 12.24 1.36
C LEU A 103 27.67 13.14 1.95
N TYR A 104 27.26 14.11 2.77
CA TYR A 104 28.17 15.02 3.46
C TYR A 104 28.53 14.44 4.82
N LEU A 105 29.83 14.23 5.07
CA LEU A 105 30.36 13.70 6.31
C LEU A 105 31.22 14.74 7.01
N CYS A 106 31.10 14.78 8.33
CA CYS A 106 31.91 15.63 9.19
C CYS A 106 33.02 14.77 9.79
N ASN A 107 34.25 15.21 9.61
CA ASN A 107 35.46 14.55 10.07
C ASN A 107 36.00 15.31 11.28
N LEU A 108 36.07 14.63 12.42
CA LEU A 108 36.54 15.17 13.69
C LEU A 108 37.95 14.65 13.95
N LEU A 109 38.95 15.53 13.95
CA LEU A 109 40.33 15.18 14.26
C LEU A 109 40.66 15.59 15.70
N ARG A 110 41.01 14.62 16.55
CA ARG A 110 41.44 14.84 17.93
C ARG A 110 42.67 14.03 18.26
N LYS A 111 43.74 14.69 18.71
CA LYS A 111 45.01 14.05 19.12
C LYS A 111 45.57 13.03 18.10
N GLY A 112 45.29 13.23 16.81
CA GLY A 112 45.72 12.34 15.72
C GLY A 112 44.72 11.24 15.34
N GLU A 113 43.62 11.08 16.07
CA GLU A 113 42.54 10.15 15.73
C GLU A 113 41.44 10.86 14.93
N GLU A 114 41.04 10.26 13.81
CA GLU A 114 39.95 10.74 12.95
C GLU A 114 38.66 9.98 13.27
N LEU A 115 37.63 10.69 13.71
CA LEU A 115 36.28 10.17 13.94
C LEU A 115 35.33 10.74 12.88
N LYS A 116 34.60 9.86 12.18
CA LYS A 116 33.63 10.24 11.15
C LYS A 116 32.21 10.24 11.72
N THR A 117 31.42 11.26 11.39
CA THR A 117 29.99 11.27 11.77
C THR A 117 29.14 10.42 10.84
N HIS A 118 27.87 10.21 11.22
CA HIS A 118 26.88 9.48 10.42
C HIS A 118 26.65 10.15 9.06
N GLY A 119 26.69 11.48 9.04
CA GLY A 119 26.57 12.28 7.83
C GLY A 119 25.12 12.56 7.41
N THR A 120 24.99 13.43 6.42
CA THR A 120 23.71 13.91 5.88
C THR A 120 23.71 13.78 4.36
N TYR A 121 22.73 13.07 3.81
CA TYR A 121 22.56 12.97 2.37
C TYR A 121 21.83 14.20 1.82
N LEU A 122 22.54 15.06 1.08
CA LEU A 122 21.95 16.19 0.39
C LEU A 122 21.48 15.74 -0.99
N HIS A 123 20.17 15.85 -1.24
CA HIS A 123 19.57 15.58 -2.52
C HIS A 123 19.12 16.89 -3.19
N VAL A 124 19.84 17.30 -4.23
CA VAL A 124 19.48 18.48 -5.01
C VAL A 124 18.62 18.07 -6.19
N TYR A 125 17.44 18.66 -6.30
CA TYR A 125 16.47 18.30 -7.35
C TYR A 125 16.05 19.52 -8.19
N ARG A 126 15.67 19.26 -9.44
CA ARG A 126 14.99 20.25 -10.28
C ARG A 126 13.50 20.20 -9.95
N PRO A 127 12.87 21.30 -9.51
CA PRO A 127 11.43 21.34 -9.32
C PRO A 127 10.73 20.99 -10.63
N ILE A 128 9.73 20.12 -10.56
CA ILE A 128 8.91 19.80 -11.72
C ILE A 128 7.95 20.97 -11.92
N GLU A 129 8.04 21.63 -13.07
CA GLU A 129 7.05 22.62 -13.48
C GLU A 129 5.72 21.89 -13.73
N LYS A 130 4.69 22.23 -12.96
CA LYS A 130 3.36 21.67 -13.15
C LYS A 130 2.79 22.26 -14.44
N PHE A 131 2.82 21.49 -15.52
CA PHE A 131 2.30 21.91 -16.84
C PHE A 131 0.79 22.23 -16.81
N LEU A 132 0.06 21.66 -15.85
CA LEU A 132 -1.35 21.94 -15.64
C LEU A 132 -1.53 22.59 -14.27
N PRO A 133 -1.99 23.86 -14.19
CA PRO A 133 -2.37 24.49 -12.94
C PRO A 133 -3.70 23.90 -12.45
N ILE A 134 -3.65 22.65 -12.01
CA ILE A 134 -4.81 21.93 -11.47
C ILE A 134 -4.91 22.33 -9.99
N SER A 135 -6.02 22.96 -9.62
CA SER A 135 -6.35 23.24 -8.22
C SER A 135 -6.39 21.94 -7.42
N GLU A 136 -6.05 22.00 -6.13
CA GLU A 136 -6.13 20.81 -5.27
C GLU A 136 -7.54 20.20 -5.26
N SER A 137 -8.58 21.04 -5.38
CA SER A 137 -9.97 20.59 -5.52
C SER A 137 -10.21 19.77 -6.80
N ALA A 138 -9.61 20.17 -7.93
CA ALA A 138 -9.76 19.44 -9.19
C ALA A 138 -9.04 18.08 -9.14
N LYS A 139 -7.91 17.97 -8.42
CA LYS A 139 -7.23 16.67 -8.21
C LYS A 139 -8.09 15.69 -7.43
N ASN A 140 -8.69 16.14 -6.34
CA ASN A 140 -9.53 15.31 -5.49
C ASN A 140 -10.81 14.89 -6.22
N ASN A 141 -11.38 15.77 -7.04
CA ASN A 141 -12.54 15.44 -7.85
C ASN A 141 -12.22 14.42 -8.94
N ILE A 142 -11.08 14.54 -9.64
CA ILE A 142 -10.65 13.56 -10.65
C ILE A 142 -10.46 12.18 -10.01
N LEU A 143 -9.72 12.11 -8.88
CA LEU A 143 -9.49 10.86 -8.16
C LEU A 143 -10.81 10.21 -7.70
N THR A 144 -11.74 11.04 -7.19
CA THR A 144 -13.06 10.57 -6.75
C THR A 144 -13.90 10.07 -7.93
N MET A 145 -13.89 10.77 -9.05
CA MET A 145 -14.63 10.40 -10.26
C MET A 145 -14.12 9.08 -10.84
N GLU A 146 -12.80 8.91 -10.92
CA GLU A 146 -12.17 7.66 -11.36
C GLU A 146 -12.55 6.50 -10.43
N GLY A 147 -12.51 6.72 -9.12
CA GLY A 147 -12.94 5.73 -8.13
C GLY A 147 -14.40 5.30 -8.29
N VAL A 148 -15.31 6.25 -8.49
CA VAL A 148 -16.74 5.95 -8.71
C VAL A 148 -16.96 5.21 -10.03
N LEU A 149 -16.25 5.59 -11.10
CA LEU A 149 -16.37 4.93 -12.40
C LEU A 149 -15.90 3.47 -12.34
N LEU A 150 -14.78 3.21 -11.64
CA LEU A 150 -14.27 1.86 -11.40
C LEU A 150 -15.22 1.03 -10.52
N LEU A 151 -15.86 1.65 -9.53
CA LEU A 151 -16.84 0.95 -8.70
C LEU A 151 -18.07 0.55 -9.52
N LEU A 152 -18.61 1.47 -10.31
CA LEU A 152 -19.77 1.22 -11.18
C LEU A 152 -19.46 0.17 -12.25
N SER A 153 -18.25 0.16 -12.81
CA SER A 153 -17.87 -0.80 -13.84
C SER A 153 -17.82 -2.24 -13.34
N VAL A 154 -17.63 -2.47 -12.03
CA VAL A 154 -17.70 -3.80 -11.40
C VAL A 154 -19.11 -4.11 -10.92
N LEU A 155 -19.79 -3.14 -10.28
CA LEU A 155 -21.13 -3.35 -9.71
C LEU A 155 -22.19 -3.59 -10.79
N ILE A 156 -22.17 -2.86 -11.90
CA ILE A 156 -23.19 -2.95 -12.94
C ILE A 156 -23.21 -4.36 -13.57
N PRO A 157 -22.09 -4.93 -14.05
CA PRO A 157 -22.06 -6.31 -14.53
C PRO A 157 -22.47 -7.32 -13.45
N GLY A 158 -22.01 -7.14 -12.21
CA GLY A 158 -22.34 -8.04 -11.09
C GLY A 158 -23.84 -8.10 -10.80
N ILE A 159 -24.51 -6.95 -10.72
CA ILE A 159 -25.95 -6.86 -10.48
C ILE A 159 -26.74 -7.39 -11.69
N CYS A 160 -26.32 -7.06 -12.91
CA CYS A 160 -26.95 -7.57 -14.14
C CYS A 160 -26.89 -9.11 -14.23
N GLN A 161 -25.76 -9.71 -13.86
CA GLN A 161 -25.63 -11.17 -13.82
C GLN A 161 -26.54 -11.79 -12.75
N LEU A 162 -26.59 -11.20 -11.56
CA LEU A 162 -27.45 -11.67 -10.48
C LEU A 162 -28.94 -11.57 -10.83
N ALA A 163 -29.34 -10.50 -11.51
CA ALA A 163 -30.72 -10.34 -11.99
C ALA A 163 -31.09 -11.41 -13.01
N LYS A 164 -30.21 -11.71 -13.97
CA LYS A 164 -30.41 -12.81 -14.94
C LYS A 164 -30.53 -14.17 -14.24
N ALA A 165 -29.66 -14.46 -13.28
CA ALA A 165 -29.70 -15.70 -12.51
C ALA A 165 -31.01 -15.84 -11.70
N LYS A 166 -31.48 -14.74 -11.09
CA LYS A 166 -32.76 -14.73 -10.36
C LYS A 166 -33.95 -14.94 -11.29
N THR A 167 -33.94 -14.34 -12.48
CA THR A 167 -35.00 -14.55 -13.49
C THR A 167 -35.01 -16.00 -13.95
N GLN A 168 -33.85 -16.57 -14.27
CA GLN A 168 -33.72 -17.96 -14.70
C GLN A 168 -34.24 -18.92 -13.61
N ASN A 169 -33.81 -18.75 -12.37
CA ASN A 169 -34.26 -19.58 -11.25
C ASN A 169 -35.78 -19.48 -11.01
N ASN A 170 -36.37 -18.29 -11.17
CA ASN A 170 -37.83 -18.16 -11.09
C ASN A 170 -38.56 -18.84 -12.25
N LEU A 171 -38.00 -18.82 -13.46
CA LEU A 171 -38.55 -19.54 -14.61
C LEU A 171 -38.43 -21.05 -14.40
N ASP A 172 -37.29 -21.53 -13.94
CA ASP A 172 -37.04 -22.95 -13.67
C ASP A 172 -37.98 -23.45 -12.56
N ARG A 173 -38.15 -22.69 -11.47
CA ARG A 173 -39.11 -23.01 -10.40
C ARG A 173 -40.56 -23.03 -10.89
N LYS A 174 -40.94 -22.14 -11.81
CA LYS A 174 -42.27 -22.17 -12.42
C LYS A 174 -42.46 -23.40 -13.30
N ARG A 175 -41.45 -23.80 -14.09
CA ARG A 175 -41.49 -25.02 -14.89
C ARG A 175 -41.62 -26.28 -14.05
N VAL A 176 -40.84 -26.41 -12.97
CA VAL A 176 -40.96 -27.54 -12.03
C VAL A 176 -42.37 -27.61 -11.44
N LYS A 177 -42.95 -26.47 -11.04
CA LYS A 177 -44.33 -26.42 -10.53
C LYS A 177 -45.38 -26.79 -11.60
N GLU A 178 -45.18 -26.40 -12.86
CA GLU A 178 -46.07 -26.76 -13.97
C GLU A 178 -45.95 -28.25 -14.33
N GLU A 179 -44.76 -28.83 -14.31
CA GLU A 179 -44.53 -30.26 -14.52
C GLU A 179 -45.18 -31.09 -13.40
N GLU A 180 -45.08 -30.67 -12.14
CA GLU A 180 -45.81 -31.30 -11.02
C GLU A 180 -47.34 -31.22 -11.20
N ASN A 181 -47.86 -30.07 -11.62
CA ASN A 181 -49.30 -29.89 -11.90
C ASN A 181 -49.81 -30.67 -13.13
N LEU A 182 -48.93 -31.10 -14.04
CA LEU A 182 -49.27 -31.94 -15.19
C LEU A 182 -49.42 -33.42 -14.83
N TYR A 183 -48.81 -33.86 -13.72
CA TYR A 183 -48.96 -35.23 -13.19
C TYR A 183 -50.05 -35.31 -12.09
N GLU A 184 -50.35 -34.21 -11.40
CA GLU A 184 -51.61 -34.04 -10.64
C GLU A 184 -52.74 -33.62 -11.59
N GLY A 185 -53.05 -34.53 -12.53
CA GLY A 185 -54.16 -34.36 -13.44
C GLY A 185 -55.49 -34.21 -12.69
N LEU A 186 -56.27 -33.23 -13.16
CA LEU A 186 -57.72 -33.12 -12.96
C LEU A 186 -58.17 -33.02 -11.49
N ASN A 187 -58.60 -31.82 -11.08
CA ASN A 187 -59.29 -31.63 -9.81
C ASN A 187 -60.59 -32.48 -9.78
N LEU A 188 -60.52 -33.69 -9.22
CA LEU A 188 -61.64 -34.64 -9.15
C LEU A 188 -62.85 -34.09 -8.39
N ASP A 189 -62.66 -33.03 -7.61
CA ASP A 189 -63.70 -32.34 -6.86
C ASP A 189 -64.67 -31.58 -7.79
N GLU A 190 -64.24 -31.23 -9.01
CA GLU A 190 -65.05 -30.46 -9.98
C GLU A 190 -65.90 -31.37 -10.88
N CYS A 191 -65.56 -32.66 -11.01
CA CYS A 191 -66.30 -33.63 -11.85
C CYS A 191 -67.55 -34.23 -11.18
N ASN A 192 -67.79 -34.00 -9.88
CA ASN A 192 -68.93 -34.60 -9.17
C ASN A 192 -70.29 -33.89 -9.43
N SER A 193 -70.28 -32.70 -10.03
CA SER A 193 -71.54 -31.96 -10.31
C SER A 193 -72.19 -32.36 -11.64
N THR A 194 -71.40 -32.71 -12.66
CA THR A 194 -71.89 -32.99 -14.01
C THR A 194 -72.35 -34.44 -14.18
N TYR A 195 -71.70 -35.40 -13.51
CA TYR A 195 -72.04 -36.83 -13.63
C TYR A 195 -73.37 -37.18 -12.94
N HIS A 196 -73.72 -36.46 -11.87
CA HIS A 196 -74.99 -36.63 -11.17
C HIS A 196 -76.21 -36.14 -11.98
N GLN A 197 -75.99 -35.32 -13.01
CA GLN A 197 -77.06 -34.72 -13.81
C GLN A 197 -77.45 -35.60 -15.01
N ILE A 198 -76.56 -36.47 -15.51
CA ILE A 198 -76.82 -37.30 -16.70
C ILE A 198 -77.66 -38.54 -16.35
N GLN A 199 -77.65 -39.01 -15.10
CA GLN A 199 -78.29 -40.28 -14.75
C GLN A 199 -79.81 -40.19 -14.46
N ARG A 200 -80.43 -39.00 -14.56
CA ARG A 200 -81.87 -38.83 -14.24
C ARG A 200 -82.75 -38.21 -15.33
N SER A 201 -82.21 -37.86 -16.49
CA SER A 201 -83.02 -37.36 -17.60
C SER A 201 -82.57 -38.01 -18.89
N GLN A 202 -83.33 -39.02 -19.36
CA GLN A 202 -84.12 -38.93 -20.59
C GLN A 202 -84.55 -40.34 -21.04
N ARG A 203 -85.70 -40.78 -20.52
CA ARG A 203 -86.63 -41.65 -21.26
C ARG A 203 -87.10 -40.87 -22.49
N GLN A 204 -87.30 -41.59 -23.60
CA GLN A 204 -87.93 -41.21 -24.89
C GLN A 204 -86.96 -40.77 -26.00
N GLY A 205 -86.82 -41.65 -27.02
CA GLY A 205 -86.07 -41.43 -28.26
C GLY A 205 -86.84 -40.65 -29.34
N PRO A 206 -86.25 -40.48 -30.54
CA PRO A 206 -86.73 -41.26 -31.70
C PRO A 206 -85.63 -41.69 -32.70
N TYR A 207 -85.68 -42.97 -33.15
CA TYR A 207 -85.23 -43.55 -34.45
C TYR A 207 -83.73 -43.36 -34.87
N GLN A 208 -83.01 -44.31 -35.50
CA GLN A 208 -83.37 -45.41 -36.39
C GLN A 208 -82.21 -46.42 -36.52
N ASP A 209 -82.56 -47.65 -36.86
CA ASP A 209 -81.76 -48.89 -36.90
C ASP A 209 -80.72 -49.04 -38.03
N VAL A 210 -79.65 -49.76 -37.69
CA VAL A 210 -78.96 -50.87 -38.40
C VAL A 210 -79.01 -50.93 -39.95
N GLY A 211 -77.82 -50.91 -40.56
CA GLY A 211 -77.42 -51.89 -41.59
C GLY A 211 -77.17 -51.38 -43.02
N CYS A 212 -75.91 -51.46 -43.47
CA CYS A 212 -75.51 -51.82 -44.86
C CYS A 212 -73.97 -51.96 -44.87
N LEU A 213 -73.41 -53.17 -44.77
CA LEU A 213 -73.22 -54.15 -45.85
C LEU A 213 -71.87 -54.00 -46.58
N ILE A 214 -71.19 -55.14 -46.66
CA ILE A 214 -70.10 -55.54 -47.56
C ILE A 214 -68.70 -55.27 -47.01
N ASP A 215 -68.08 -56.23 -46.32
CA ASP A 215 -67.35 -57.42 -46.81
C ASP A 215 -65.89 -57.11 -47.11
N GLU A 216 -65.05 -58.08 -46.77
CA GLU A 216 -63.64 -58.25 -47.16
C GLU A 216 -62.54 -57.56 -46.31
N ASP A 217 -62.10 -58.33 -45.30
CA ASP A 217 -60.77 -58.95 -45.22
C ASP A 217 -59.48 -58.10 -45.33
N ILE A 218 -58.51 -58.51 -44.49
CA ILE A 218 -57.04 -58.42 -44.66
C ILE A 218 -56.28 -57.30 -43.90
N GLN A 219 -55.68 -57.79 -42.80
CA GLN A 219 -54.30 -57.65 -42.32
C GLN A 219 -53.68 -56.27 -42.05
N LEU A 220 -53.30 -56.09 -40.78
CA LEU A 220 -52.29 -55.15 -40.31
C LEU A 220 -50.91 -55.53 -40.88
N GLU A 221 -50.28 -54.61 -41.61
CA GLU A 221 -48.82 -54.55 -41.70
C GLU A 221 -48.32 -53.17 -41.24
N LYS A 222 -47.22 -53.23 -40.50
CA LYS A 222 -46.60 -52.15 -39.73
C LYS A 222 -45.74 -51.26 -40.63
N PRO A 223 -45.54 -50.00 -40.24
CA PRO A 223 -44.16 -49.57 -39.92
C PRO A 223 -44.02 -49.03 -38.49
#